data_AF-A0A7G8BX32-F1
#
_entry.id   AF-A0A7G8BX32-F1
#
_cell.length_a   1.000
_cell.length_b   1.000
_cell.length_c   1.000
_cell.angle_alpha   90.00
_cell.angle_beta   90.00
_cell.angle_gamma   90.00
#
_symmetry.space_group_name_H-M   'P 1'
#
loop_
_entity.id
_entity.type
_entity.pdbx_description
1 polymer ?
#
loop_
_entity_poly.entity_id
_entity_poly.type
_entity_poly.pdbx_seq_one_letter_code
_entity_poly.pdbx_strand_id
1 'polypeptide(L)'
;MPTNDHNPHAKHDSHAHTSETPGYETTDVNVNGVLVFLSGLAGSVFVFFIFCWLMGKVINGAIQKSDGPADKWHQTGEKSSYGLTNNPEFEQRQLQQLTASFPEPRVNTTDDAQQTADLHAREDLLLGYYSSTPGQDGIRIPIERAMQLIAQRGLPVHAAPAGTEVKMVGDANPHIQAPLTNGFARTGLELEEIEARKQKMDFGKAEAAEHAQLAPVR
;
A
#
# COMPACT_ATOMS: atom_id res chain seq x y z
N MET A 1 36.57 -66.05 96.08
CA MET A 1 35.24 -66.07 95.43
C MET A 1 35.30 -65.07 94.29
N PRO A 2 35.32 -65.52 93.02
CA PRO A 2 35.41 -64.63 91.87
C PRO A 2 34.00 -64.19 91.44
N THR A 3 33.77 -62.90 91.29
CA THR A 3 32.61 -62.37 90.56
C THR A 3 33.04 -62.13 89.12
N ASN A 4 32.34 -62.80 88.20
CA ASN A 4 32.48 -62.63 86.76
C ASN A 4 32.30 -61.16 86.36
N ASP A 5 33.40 -60.46 86.06
CA ASP A 5 33.37 -59.34 85.13
C ASP A 5 33.52 -59.89 83.71
N HIS A 6 32.41 -60.08 83.02
CA HIS A 6 32.36 -60.34 81.59
C HIS A 6 31.37 -59.35 80.98
N ASN A 7 31.88 -58.23 80.47
CA ASN A 7 31.20 -57.49 79.42
C ASN A 7 32.02 -57.68 78.13
N PRO A 8 31.74 -58.72 77.32
CA PRO A 8 32.46 -58.92 76.09
C PRO A 8 31.81 -58.07 75.00
N HIS A 9 32.60 -57.13 74.49
CA HIS A 9 32.48 -56.57 73.14
C HIS A 9 31.15 -55.87 72.79
N ALA A 10 31.03 -54.60 73.21
CA ALA A 10 30.34 -53.64 72.35
C ALA A 10 31.19 -53.48 71.07
N LYS A 11 30.75 -54.11 69.99
CA LYS A 11 31.30 -53.87 68.64
C LYS A 11 31.21 -52.37 68.38
N HIS A 12 32.35 -51.75 68.08
CA HIS A 12 32.35 -50.44 67.44
C HIS A 12 31.72 -50.62 66.06
N ASP A 13 30.43 -50.31 65.95
CA ASP A 13 29.79 -50.18 64.64
C ASP A 13 30.41 -48.97 63.95
N SER A 14 31.16 -49.22 62.87
CA SER A 14 31.78 -48.20 62.00
C SER A 14 30.75 -47.32 61.25
N HIS A 15 29.48 -47.45 61.60
CA HIS A 15 28.33 -46.75 61.00
C HIS A 15 27.48 -46.00 62.04
N ALA A 16 27.97 -45.85 63.28
CA ALA A 16 27.30 -45.02 64.27
C ALA A 16 27.38 -43.55 63.85
N HIS A 17 26.26 -43.00 63.37
CA HIS A 17 26.10 -41.58 63.05
C HIS A 17 26.17 -40.76 64.34
N THR A 18 27.36 -40.28 64.70
CA THR A 18 27.54 -39.33 65.81
C THR A 18 27.21 -37.93 65.32
N SER A 19 26.80 -37.03 66.22
CA SER A 19 26.51 -35.62 65.87
C SER A 19 27.72 -34.89 65.27
N GLU A 20 28.94 -35.39 65.50
CA GLU A 20 30.18 -34.88 64.95
C GLU A 20 30.55 -35.50 63.59
N THR A 21 29.92 -36.61 63.19
CA THR A 21 30.15 -37.23 61.87
C THR A 21 28.81 -37.62 61.23
N PRO A 22 28.01 -36.62 60.81
CA PRO A 22 26.86 -36.89 59.97
C PRO A 22 27.37 -37.58 58.69
N GLY A 23 26.74 -38.67 58.26
CA GLY A 23 27.17 -39.44 57.08
C GLY A 23 26.96 -38.73 55.74
N TYR A 24 26.98 -37.40 55.72
CA TYR A 24 26.81 -36.52 54.56
C TYR A 24 27.87 -35.42 54.58
N GLU A 25 28.16 -34.85 53.42
CA GLU A 25 29.10 -33.74 53.28
C GLU A 25 28.53 -32.45 53.92
N THR A 26 29.23 -31.92 54.92
CA THR A 26 28.82 -30.71 55.67
C THR A 26 29.31 -29.41 55.04
N THR A 27 29.90 -29.49 53.85
CA THR A 27 30.32 -28.31 53.09
C THR A 27 29.28 -28.01 52.02
N ASP A 28 28.31 -27.19 52.39
CA ASP A 28 27.30 -26.67 51.49
C ASP A 28 27.96 -25.68 50.51
N VAL A 29 28.31 -26.17 49.31
CA VAL A 29 28.63 -25.42 48.08
C VAL A 29 29.74 -24.34 48.13
N ASN A 30 30.57 -24.26 47.08
CA ASN A 30 31.60 -23.23 46.97
C ASN A 30 31.01 -21.85 46.61
N VAL A 31 30.70 -21.04 47.64
CA VAL A 31 30.14 -19.69 47.50
C VAL A 31 31.00 -18.78 46.61
N ASN A 32 32.33 -18.89 46.71
CA ASN A 32 33.23 -18.09 45.88
C ASN A 32 33.11 -18.45 44.39
N GLY A 33 32.93 -19.73 44.08
CA GLY A 33 32.67 -20.19 42.70
C GLY A 33 31.35 -19.66 42.15
N VAL A 34 30.29 -19.66 42.97
CA VAL A 34 28.98 -19.13 42.58
C VAL A 34 29.04 -17.61 42.34
N LEU A 35 29.76 -16.86 43.17
CA LEU A 35 29.92 -15.41 42.99
C LEU A 35 30.71 -15.05 41.72
N VAL A 36 31.77 -15.79 41.42
CA VAL A 36 32.54 -15.59 40.17
C VAL A 36 31.69 -15.96 38.95
N PHE A 37 30.91 -17.04 39.04
CA PHE A 37 29.99 -17.42 37.98
C PHE A 37 28.90 -16.37 37.72
N LEU A 38 28.25 -15.86 38.77
CA LEU A 38 27.21 -14.83 38.64
C LEU A 38 27.76 -13.50 38.10
N SER A 39 28.94 -13.08 38.56
CA SER A 39 29.58 -11.86 38.06
C SER A 39 30.03 -12.01 36.60
N GLY A 40 30.53 -13.18 36.21
CA GLY A 40 30.83 -13.50 34.81
C GLY A 40 29.58 -13.49 33.92
N LEU A 41 28.49 -14.12 34.38
CA LEU A 41 27.21 -14.13 33.65
C LEU A 41 26.66 -12.70 33.48
N ALA A 42 26.64 -11.92 34.56
CA ALA A 42 26.18 -10.53 34.52
C ALA A 42 27.04 -9.67 33.58
N GLY A 43 28.37 -9.84 33.63
CA GLY A 43 29.30 -9.16 32.73
C GLY A 43 29.06 -9.51 31.26
N SER A 44 28.87 -10.80 30.95
CA SER A 44 28.57 -11.26 29.59
C SER A 44 27.27 -10.66 29.05
N VAL A 45 26.21 -10.64 29.88
CA VAL A 45 24.92 -10.05 29.51
C VAL A 45 25.08 -8.54 29.29
N PHE A 46 25.82 -7.84 30.15
CA PHE A 46 26.06 -6.41 30.02
C PHE A 46 26.80 -6.05 28.73
N VAL A 47 27.86 -6.80 28.38
CA VAL A 47 28.59 -6.61 27.12
C VAL A 47 27.68 -6.86 25.91
N PHE A 48 26.85 -7.89 25.96
CA PHE A 48 25.88 -8.17 24.90
C PHE A 48 24.86 -7.04 24.73
N PHE A 49 24.34 -6.49 25.82
CA PHE A 49 23.44 -5.32 25.78
C PHE A 49 24.11 -4.11 25.14
N ILE A 50 25.36 -3.80 25.49
CA ILE A 50 26.12 -2.70 24.88
C ILE A 50 26.30 -2.96 23.39
N PHE A 51 26.68 -4.18 23.00
CA PHE A 51 26.85 -4.54 21.60
C PHE A 51 25.55 -4.39 20.79
N CYS A 52 24.44 -4.93 21.29
CA CYS A 52 23.13 -4.77 20.66
C CYS A 52 22.70 -3.29 20.59
N TRP A 53 22.96 -2.50 21.62
CA TRP A 53 22.66 -1.07 21.63
C TRP A 53 23.48 -0.31 20.59
N LEU A 54 24.78 -0.58 20.48
CA LEU A 54 25.66 0.02 19.46
C LEU A 54 25.22 -0.38 18.05
N MET A 55 24.97 -1.67 17.82
CA MET A 55 24.53 -2.18 16.52
C MET A 55 23.17 -1.59 16.12
N GLY A 56 22.23 -1.54 17.05
CA GLY A 56 20.93 -0.89 16.85
C GLY A 56 21.05 0.59 16.52
N LYS A 57 21.96 1.31 17.17
CA LYS A 57 22.22 2.74 16.88
C LYS A 57 22.81 2.93 15.48
N VAL A 58 23.72 2.06 15.04
CA VAL A 58 24.32 2.12 13.69
C VAL A 58 23.28 1.81 12.62
N ILE A 59 22.50 0.75 12.78
CA ILE A 59 21.45 0.35 11.82
C ILE A 59 20.38 1.43 11.73
N ASN A 60 19.86 1.92 12.87
CA ASN A 60 18.86 2.98 12.87
C ASN A 60 19.37 4.27 12.20
N GLY A 61 20.65 4.62 12.42
CA GLY A 61 21.28 5.75 11.74
C GLY A 61 21.48 5.55 10.23
N ALA A 62 21.73 4.31 9.78
CA ALA A 62 21.85 3.99 8.36
C ALA A 62 20.49 3.99 7.64
N ILE A 63 19.45 3.46 8.30
CA ILE A 63 18.07 3.46 7.80
C ILE A 63 17.57 4.91 7.67
N GLN A 64 17.75 5.75 8.69
CA GLN A 64 17.36 7.17 8.64
C GLN A 64 18.05 7.96 7.52
N LYS A 65 19.26 7.59 7.11
CA LYS A 65 19.95 8.22 5.96
C LYS A 65 19.40 7.76 4.61
N SER A 66 18.82 6.57 4.55
CA SER A 66 18.30 5.95 3.33
C SER A 66 16.85 6.35 3.06
N ASP A 67 16.06 6.50 4.13
CA ASP A 67 14.61 6.73 4.06
C ASP A 67 14.23 8.19 3.73
N GLY A 68 15.18 9.12 3.75
CA GLY A 68 14.92 10.53 3.43
C GLY A 68 14.05 11.26 4.48
N PRO A 69 13.75 12.56 4.28
CA PRO A 69 12.86 13.30 5.18
C PRO A 69 11.46 12.68 5.17
N ALA A 70 10.82 12.55 6.33
CA ALA A 70 9.47 12.01 6.45
C ALA A 70 8.46 12.79 5.58
N ASP A 71 8.21 12.28 4.38
CA ASP A 71 7.16 12.77 3.50
C ASP A 71 5.83 12.07 3.85
N LYS A 72 4.73 12.52 3.24
CA LYS A 72 3.39 11.98 3.52
C LYS A 72 3.23 10.49 3.16
N TRP A 73 4.18 9.91 2.41
CA TRP A 73 4.17 8.52 1.96
C TRP A 73 5.06 7.61 2.82
N HIS A 74 6.06 8.18 3.51
CA HIS A 74 6.90 7.50 4.51
C HIS A 74 6.37 7.67 5.94
N GLN A 75 5.26 8.39 6.12
CA GLN A 75 4.41 8.29 7.32
C GLN A 75 3.65 6.95 7.31
N THR A 76 4.37 5.82 7.36
CA THR A 76 3.79 4.58 7.85
C THR A 76 3.53 4.76 9.34
N GLY A 77 2.37 5.35 9.66
CA GLY A 77 1.73 5.35 10.98
C GLY A 77 2.69 5.31 12.15
N GLU A 78 3.40 6.42 12.41
CA GLU A 78 4.16 6.53 13.64
C GLU A 78 3.22 6.33 14.83
N LYS A 79 3.48 5.22 15.53
CA LYS A 79 3.08 4.81 16.89
C LYS A 79 2.19 3.58 16.94
N SER A 80 2.68 2.45 16.43
CA SER A 80 2.34 1.14 17.01
C SER A 80 3.61 0.31 17.24
N SER A 81 4.39 0.72 18.25
CA SER A 81 5.38 -0.18 18.86
C SER A 81 5.28 -0.17 20.39
N TYR A 82 4.16 0.35 20.93
CA TYR A 82 3.79 0.22 22.33
C TYR A 82 2.38 -0.37 22.40
N GLY A 83 2.31 -1.69 22.62
CA GLY A 83 1.06 -2.39 22.89
C GLY A 83 0.48 -3.09 21.67
N LEU A 84 0.75 -4.40 21.56
CA LEU A 84 0.00 -5.36 20.74
C LEU A 84 -1.42 -5.58 21.31
N THR A 85 -2.06 -4.54 21.82
CA THR A 85 -3.43 -4.61 22.30
C THR A 85 -4.30 -4.40 21.09
N ASN A 86 -4.64 -5.49 20.40
CA ASN A 86 -5.71 -5.52 19.40
C ASN A 86 -7.00 -5.08 20.11
N ASN A 87 -7.27 -3.77 20.07
CA ASN A 87 -8.49 -3.21 20.60
C ASN A 87 -9.49 -3.16 19.44
N PRO A 88 -10.61 -3.90 19.49
CA PRO A 88 -11.59 -3.92 18.40
C PRO A 88 -12.13 -2.52 18.09
N GLU A 89 -12.18 -1.62 19.07
CA GLU A 89 -12.57 -0.21 18.87
C GLU A 89 -11.61 0.55 17.94
N PHE A 90 -10.30 0.26 18.02
CA PHE A 90 -9.30 0.97 17.21
C PHE A 90 -9.32 0.47 15.76
N GLU A 91 -9.48 -0.85 15.56
CA GLU A 91 -9.68 -1.45 14.24
C GLU A 91 -10.96 -0.94 13.57
N GLN A 92 -12.07 -0.81 14.32
CA GLN A 92 -13.33 -0.27 13.79
C GLN A 92 -13.18 1.19 13.34
N ARG A 93 -12.50 2.03 14.10
CA ARG A 93 -12.23 3.42 13.70
C ARG A 93 -11.34 3.50 12.46
N GLN A 94 -10.34 2.63 12.37
CA GLN A 94 -9.45 2.58 11.22
C GLN A 94 -10.20 2.09 9.97
N LEU A 95 -11.06 1.09 10.09
CA LEU A 95 -11.95 0.64 9.01
C LEU A 95 -12.92 1.74 8.58
N GLN A 96 -13.53 2.46 9.52
CA GLN A 96 -14.40 3.60 9.21
C GLN A 96 -13.66 4.72 8.47
N GLN A 97 -12.41 5.01 8.85
CA GLN A 97 -11.57 5.97 8.13
C GLN A 97 -11.24 5.50 6.70
N LEU A 98 -10.94 4.21 6.52
CA LEU A 98 -10.69 3.62 5.21
C LEU A 98 -11.95 3.65 4.33
N THR A 99 -13.11 3.28 4.87
CA THR A 99 -14.41 3.35 4.15
C THR A 99 -14.82 4.78 3.81
N ALA A 100 -14.50 5.76 4.66
CA ALA A 100 -14.74 7.17 4.35
C ALA A 100 -13.84 7.69 3.22
N SER A 101 -12.59 7.21 3.15
CA SER A 101 -11.67 7.57 2.06
C SER A 101 -11.97 6.87 0.73
N PHE A 102 -12.57 5.67 0.79
CA PHE A 102 -12.93 4.87 -0.38
C PHE A 102 -14.41 4.49 -0.28
N PRO A 103 -15.33 5.41 -0.62
CA PRO A 103 -16.73 5.07 -0.71
C PRO A 103 -16.89 3.90 -1.68
N GLU A 104 -17.65 2.88 -1.28
CA GLU A 104 -17.85 1.70 -2.11
C GLU A 104 -18.39 2.10 -3.49
N PRO A 105 -17.90 1.48 -4.58
CA PRO A 105 -18.40 1.75 -5.92
C PRO A 105 -19.88 1.39 -5.98
N ARG A 106 -20.75 2.41 -5.91
CA ARG A 106 -22.19 2.25 -6.07
C ARG A 106 -22.53 2.33 -7.54
N VAL A 107 -23.26 1.33 -8.03
CA VAL A 107 -23.95 1.46 -9.31
C VAL A 107 -25.08 2.47 -9.09
N ASN A 108 -25.09 3.56 -9.86
CA ASN A 108 -26.21 4.49 -9.88
C ASN A 108 -27.45 3.70 -10.36
N THR A 109 -28.39 3.42 -9.46
CA THR A 109 -29.60 2.63 -9.76
C THR A 109 -30.72 3.48 -10.32
N THR A 110 -30.64 4.80 -10.15
CA THR A 110 -31.43 5.77 -10.89
C THR A 110 -30.78 5.92 -12.26
N ASP A 111 -31.49 5.50 -13.30
CA ASP A 111 -31.13 5.67 -14.71
C ASP A 111 -31.11 7.17 -15.06
N ASP A 112 -30.08 7.87 -14.58
CA ASP A 112 -29.91 9.30 -14.79
C ASP A 112 -29.31 9.53 -16.19
N ALA A 113 -30.04 9.10 -17.22
CA ALA A 113 -29.68 9.26 -18.63
C ALA A 113 -29.30 10.72 -18.98
N GLN A 114 -29.88 11.69 -18.27
CA GLN A 114 -29.56 13.12 -18.37
C GLN A 114 -28.12 13.45 -17.92
N GLN A 115 -27.64 12.84 -16.84
CA GLN A 115 -26.28 13.09 -16.33
C GLN A 115 -25.24 12.48 -17.27
N THR A 116 -25.51 11.29 -17.79
CA THR A 116 -24.68 10.65 -18.82
C THR A 116 -24.66 11.49 -20.10
N ALA A 117 -25.81 12.01 -20.53
CA ALA A 117 -25.92 12.90 -21.69
C ALA A 117 -25.11 14.19 -21.53
N ASP A 118 -25.17 14.84 -20.36
CA ASP A 118 -24.39 16.05 -20.09
C ASP A 118 -22.88 15.75 -20.06
N LEU A 119 -22.48 14.63 -19.44
CA LEU A 119 -21.09 14.19 -19.42
C LEU A 119 -20.57 13.97 -20.85
N HIS A 120 -21.29 13.23 -21.68
CA HIS A 120 -20.91 13.00 -23.08
C HIS A 120 -20.88 14.30 -23.89
N ALA A 121 -21.82 15.23 -23.66
CA ALA A 121 -21.81 16.53 -24.31
C ALA A 121 -20.55 17.35 -23.97
N ARG A 122 -20.10 17.29 -22.71
CA ARG A 122 -18.85 17.96 -22.28
C ARG A 122 -17.62 17.30 -22.87
N GLU A 123 -17.59 15.97 -22.96
CA GLU A 123 -16.51 15.22 -23.59
C GLU A 123 -16.39 15.54 -25.08
N ASP A 124 -17.50 15.55 -25.81
CA ASP A 124 -17.53 15.92 -27.24
C ASP A 124 -16.94 17.30 -27.48
N LEU A 125 -17.24 18.27 -26.62
CA LEU A 125 -16.68 19.63 -26.71
C LEU A 125 -15.16 19.64 -26.46
N LEU A 126 -14.66 18.82 -25.53
CA LEU A 126 -13.23 18.71 -25.26
C LEU A 126 -12.47 17.98 -26.37
N LEU A 127 -13.12 17.02 -27.05
CA LEU A 127 -12.52 16.25 -28.14
C LEU A 127 -12.57 17.00 -29.48
N GLY A 128 -13.61 17.79 -29.74
CA GLY A 128 -13.79 18.49 -31.01
C GLY A 128 -13.11 19.86 -31.10
N TYR A 129 -12.74 20.48 -29.98
CA TYR A 129 -12.25 21.86 -29.95
C TYR A 129 -10.94 22.02 -29.20
N TYR A 130 -10.19 23.06 -29.55
CA TYR A 130 -8.99 23.44 -28.82
C TYR A 130 -9.37 23.96 -27.44
N SER A 131 -8.69 23.46 -26.41
CA SER A 131 -8.86 23.94 -25.03
C SER A 131 -7.51 24.08 -24.34
N SER A 132 -7.45 24.97 -23.35
CA SER A 132 -6.28 25.12 -22.48
C SER A 132 -6.69 24.82 -21.04
N THR A 133 -5.82 24.14 -20.30
CA THR A 133 -6.04 23.84 -18.89
C THR A 133 -5.21 24.82 -18.06
N PRO A 134 -5.81 25.63 -17.16
CA PRO A 134 -5.07 26.52 -16.30
C PRO A 134 -4.01 25.76 -15.49
N GLY A 135 -2.75 26.21 -15.54
CA GLY A 135 -1.64 25.62 -14.79
C GLY A 135 -0.93 24.44 -15.46
N GLN A 136 -1.28 24.08 -16.71
CA GLN A 136 -0.50 23.15 -17.52
C GLN A 136 0.08 23.85 -18.75
N ASP A 137 1.34 23.56 -19.04
CA ASP A 137 2.02 24.07 -20.23
C ASP A 137 1.64 23.19 -21.44
N GLY A 138 0.72 23.67 -22.26
CA GLY A 138 0.25 22.96 -23.45
C GLY A 138 -1.19 23.31 -23.87
N ILE A 139 -1.47 23.17 -25.17
CA ILE A 139 -2.80 23.34 -25.75
C ILE A 139 -3.34 21.95 -26.09
N ARG A 140 -4.55 21.62 -25.62
CA ARG A 140 -5.26 20.41 -26.04
C ARG A 140 -5.74 20.60 -27.47
N ILE A 141 -5.39 19.65 -28.32
CA ILE A 141 -5.74 19.65 -29.74
C ILE A 141 -6.97 18.76 -29.98
N PRO A 142 -7.85 19.11 -30.94
CA PRO A 142 -8.96 18.25 -31.34
C PRO A 142 -8.49 16.88 -31.78
N ILE A 143 -9.31 15.85 -31.57
CA ILE A 143 -8.95 14.47 -31.87
C ILE A 143 -8.70 14.24 -33.36
N GLU A 144 -9.46 14.91 -34.24
CA GLU A 144 -9.22 14.88 -35.69
C GLU A 144 -7.84 15.43 -36.03
N ARG A 145 -7.43 16.52 -35.37
CA ARG A 145 -6.11 17.11 -35.57
C ARG A 145 -5.00 16.22 -35.01
N ALA A 146 -5.23 15.62 -33.84
CA ALA A 146 -4.30 14.67 -33.24
C ALA A 146 -4.06 13.48 -34.19
N MET A 147 -5.13 12.87 -34.71
CA MET A 147 -5.03 11.78 -35.68
C MET A 147 -4.27 12.18 -36.94
N GLN A 148 -4.52 13.38 -37.49
CA GLN A 148 -3.77 13.88 -38.64
C GLN A 148 -2.29 14.05 -38.33
N LEU A 149 -1.95 14.63 -37.18
CA LEU A 149 -0.55 14.80 -36.77
C LEU A 149 0.14 13.47 -36.55
N ILE A 150 -0.56 12.49 -35.98
CA ILE A 150 -0.06 11.13 -35.79
C ILE A 150 0.15 10.43 -37.14
N ALA A 151 -0.78 10.57 -38.07
CA ALA A 151 -0.65 9.99 -39.41
C ALA A 151 0.54 10.62 -40.18
N GLN A 152 0.77 11.93 -40.01
CA GLN A 152 1.89 12.64 -40.63
C GLN A 152 3.24 12.32 -39.98
N ARG A 153 3.29 12.29 -38.65
CA ARG A 153 4.53 12.07 -37.86
C ARG A 153 4.88 10.59 -37.72
N GLY A 154 3.91 9.71 -37.91
CA GLY A 154 3.97 8.31 -37.50
C GLY A 154 3.76 8.16 -35.99
N LEU A 155 3.30 6.97 -35.56
CA LEU A 155 3.29 6.62 -34.14
C LEU A 155 4.75 6.58 -33.65
N PRO A 156 5.10 7.23 -32.54
CA PRO A 156 6.44 7.10 -31.96
C PRO A 156 6.65 5.65 -31.51
N VAL A 157 7.37 4.88 -32.33
CA VAL A 157 7.84 3.55 -31.98
C VAL A 157 8.90 3.75 -30.92
N HIS A 158 8.53 3.52 -29.66
CA HIS A 158 9.52 3.32 -28.61
C HIS A 158 10.27 2.06 -29.01
N ALA A 159 11.61 2.14 -29.11
CA ALA A 159 12.42 0.97 -29.39
C ALA A 159 12.15 -0.07 -28.29
N ALA A 160 11.27 -1.02 -28.58
CA ALA A 160 11.14 -2.22 -27.77
C ALA A 160 12.53 -2.87 -27.76
N PRO A 161 13.05 -3.31 -26.60
CA PRO A 161 14.25 -4.14 -26.61
C PRO A 161 13.99 -5.29 -27.57
N ALA A 162 14.94 -5.52 -28.49
CA ALA A 162 14.88 -6.59 -29.48
C ALA A 162 14.97 -7.96 -28.79
N GLY A 163 13.92 -8.31 -28.05
CA GLY A 163 13.60 -9.67 -27.65
C GLY A 163 12.53 -10.13 -28.62
N THR A 164 12.83 -11.17 -29.38
CA THR A 164 11.86 -11.93 -30.13
C THR A 164 10.72 -12.30 -29.17
N GLU A 165 9.55 -11.66 -29.31
CA GLU A 165 8.35 -12.11 -28.61
C GLU A 165 8.05 -13.52 -29.11
N VAL A 166 8.42 -14.51 -28.31
CA VAL A 166 7.98 -15.89 -28.51
C VAL A 166 6.49 -15.87 -28.22
N LYS A 167 5.69 -15.78 -29.29
CA LYS A 167 4.24 -15.96 -29.22
C LYS A 167 3.97 -17.29 -28.54
N MET A 168 3.43 -17.24 -27.33
CA MET A 168 3.05 -18.41 -26.57
C MET A 168 1.93 -19.14 -27.31
N VAL A 169 1.86 -20.47 -27.17
CA VAL A 169 0.73 -21.24 -27.71
C VAL A 169 -0.56 -20.71 -27.08
N GLY A 170 -1.43 -20.10 -27.89
CA GLY A 170 -2.65 -19.43 -27.46
C GLY A 170 -2.73 -17.93 -27.80
N ASP A 171 -1.64 -17.34 -28.27
CA ASP A 171 -1.59 -15.93 -28.66
C ASP A 171 -2.27 -15.72 -30.03
N ALA A 172 -3.59 -15.61 -30.03
CA ALA A 172 -4.39 -15.30 -31.20
C ALA A 172 -4.47 -13.78 -31.38
N ASN A 173 -4.22 -13.29 -32.60
CA ASN A 173 -4.49 -11.89 -32.95
C ASN A 173 -5.97 -11.59 -32.62
N PRO A 174 -6.27 -10.64 -31.72
CA PRO A 174 -7.65 -10.33 -31.37
C PRO A 174 -8.37 -9.85 -32.62
N HIS A 175 -9.25 -10.69 -33.16
CA HIS A 175 -10.09 -10.33 -34.29
C HIS A 175 -11.26 -9.54 -33.72
N ILE A 176 -11.17 -8.22 -33.80
CA ILE A 176 -12.24 -7.31 -33.38
C ILE A 176 -13.40 -7.48 -34.36
N GLN A 177 -14.35 -8.36 -34.02
CA GLN A 177 -15.60 -8.50 -34.77
C GLN A 177 -16.51 -7.32 -34.42
N ALA A 178 -16.77 -6.48 -35.42
CA ALA A 178 -17.77 -5.42 -35.33
C ALA A 178 -19.19 -6.04 -35.26
N PRO A 179 -20.19 -5.33 -34.69
CA PRO A 179 -20.24 -3.89 -34.51
C PRO A 179 -19.34 -3.45 -33.36
N LEU A 180 -18.52 -2.42 -33.62
CA LEU A 180 -17.88 -1.61 -32.58
C LEU A 180 -18.93 -0.80 -31.79
N THR A 181 -20.06 -1.43 -31.45
CA THR A 181 -20.98 -0.91 -30.45
C THR A 181 -20.35 -1.23 -29.10
N ASN A 182 -19.28 -0.50 -28.84
CA ASN A 182 -18.75 -0.30 -27.51
C ASN A 182 -19.97 0.11 -26.66
N GLY A 183 -20.03 -0.24 -25.37
CA GLY A 183 -21.10 0.21 -24.46
C GLY A 183 -21.24 1.74 -24.31
N PHE A 184 -20.56 2.52 -25.16
CA PHE A 184 -20.62 3.96 -25.37
C PHE A 184 -21.58 4.36 -26.52
N ALA A 185 -22.42 3.45 -27.02
CA ALA A 185 -23.43 3.85 -27.98
C ALA A 185 -24.34 4.91 -27.35
N ARG A 186 -24.52 6.04 -28.04
CA ARG A 186 -25.35 7.14 -27.55
C ARG A 186 -26.75 6.65 -27.25
N THR A 187 -27.32 7.13 -26.14
CA THR A 187 -28.69 6.79 -25.76
C THR A 187 -29.70 7.47 -26.70
N GLY A 188 -30.94 6.97 -26.75
CA GLY A 188 -31.99 7.59 -27.58
C GLY A 188 -32.24 9.06 -27.22
N LEU A 189 -32.17 9.39 -25.92
CA LEU A 189 -32.30 10.75 -25.41
C LEU A 189 -31.18 11.67 -25.93
N GLU A 190 -29.94 11.18 -25.94
CA GLU A 190 -28.80 11.94 -26.44
C GLU A 190 -28.93 12.26 -27.93
N LEU A 191 -29.40 11.31 -28.73
CA LEU A 191 -29.60 11.52 -30.17
C LEU A 191 -30.62 12.63 -30.44
N GLU A 192 -31.73 12.64 -29.68
CA GLU A 192 -32.76 13.67 -29.79
C GLU A 192 -32.22 15.05 -29.37
N GLU A 193 -31.47 15.13 -28.27
CA GLU A 193 -30.85 16.40 -27.84
C GLU A 193 -29.83 16.93 -28.84
N ILE A 194 -29.03 16.05 -29.44
CA ILE A 194 -28.04 16.42 -30.47
C ILE A 194 -28.75 16.95 -31.71
N GLU A 195 -29.81 16.27 -32.16
CA GLU A 195 -30.59 16.72 -33.32
C GLU A 195 -31.28 18.06 -33.03
N ALA A 196 -31.92 18.21 -31.88
CA ALA A 196 -32.56 19.45 -31.47
C ALA A 196 -31.55 20.61 -31.36
N ARG A 197 -30.35 20.35 -30.83
CA ARG A 197 -29.26 21.35 -30.78
C ARG A 197 -28.81 21.73 -32.19
N LYS A 198 -28.64 20.75 -33.08
CA LYS A 198 -28.25 21.00 -34.48
C LYS A 198 -29.31 21.83 -35.21
N GLN A 199 -30.59 21.49 -35.08
CA GLN A 199 -31.69 22.26 -35.67
C GLN A 199 -31.72 23.70 -35.16
N LYS A 200 -31.52 23.93 -33.85
CA LYS A 200 -31.42 25.29 -33.27
C LYS A 200 -30.25 26.09 -33.83
N MET A 201 -29.08 25.45 -33.98
CA MET A 201 -27.89 26.09 -34.54
C MET A 201 -28.08 26.42 -36.03
N ASP A 202 -28.67 25.50 -36.80
CA ASP A 202 -28.95 25.70 -38.22
C ASP A 202 -29.97 26.82 -38.43
N PHE A 203 -31.03 26.88 -37.60
CA PHE A 203 -31.99 27.97 -37.61
C PHE A 203 -31.36 29.32 -37.27
N GLY A 204 -30.58 29.39 -36.18
CA GLY A 204 -29.90 30.64 -35.78
C GLY A 204 -28.88 31.11 -36.83
N LYS A 205 -28.21 30.18 -37.52
CA LYS A 205 -27.32 30.50 -38.64
C LYS A 205 -28.08 31.04 -39.85
N ALA A 206 -29.24 30.46 -40.17
CA ALA A 206 -30.10 30.96 -41.24
C ALA A 206 -30.62 32.37 -40.93
N GLU A 207 -31.08 32.61 -39.70
CA GLU A 207 -31.55 33.93 -39.26
C GLU A 207 -30.42 34.97 -39.32
N ALA A 208 -29.23 34.65 -38.81
CA ALA A 208 -28.06 35.52 -38.91
C ALA A 208 -27.66 35.83 -40.36
N ALA A 209 -27.80 34.87 -41.27
CA ALA A 209 -27.55 35.07 -42.69
C ALA A 209 -28.60 35.98 -43.36
N GLU A 210 -29.87 35.93 -42.94
CA GLU A 210 -30.89 36.86 -43.42
C GLU A 210 -30.66 38.27 -42.87
N HIS A 211 -30.36 38.42 -41.58
CA HIS A 211 -30.02 39.73 -40.98
C HIS A 211 -28.76 40.35 -41.59
N ALA A 212 -27.75 39.54 -41.94
CA ALA A 212 -26.55 40.01 -42.62
C ALA A 212 -26.81 40.49 -44.06
N GLN A 213 -27.79 39.91 -44.76
CA GLN A 213 -28.21 40.35 -46.10
C GLN A 213 -29.03 41.64 -46.07
N LEU A 214 -29.71 41.91 -44.95
CA LEU A 214 -30.53 43.11 -44.76
C LEU A 214 -29.73 44.33 -44.25
N ALA A 215 -28.48 44.14 -43.82
CA ALA A 215 -27.58 45.23 -43.46
C ALA A 215 -26.89 45.77 -44.74
N PRO A 216 -27.27 46.95 -45.26
CA PRO A 216 -26.60 47.52 -46.42
C PRO A 216 -25.14 47.84 -46.08
N VAL A 217 -24.23 47.38 -46.94
CA VAL A 217 -22.83 47.78 -46.97
C VAL A 217 -22.79 49.30 -47.10
N ARG A 218 -22.21 49.99 -46.12
CA ARG A 218 -22.02 51.45 -46.13
C ARG A 218 -20.64 51.81 -46.62
#